data_AF-A0AA38T682-F1
#
_entry.id   AF-A0AA38T682-F1
#
_cell.length_a   1.000
_cell.length_b   1.000
_cell.length_c   1.000
_cell.angle_alpha   90.00
_cell.angle_beta   90.00
_cell.angle_gamma   90.00
#
_symmetry.space_group_name_H-M   'P 1'
#
loop_
_entity.id
_entity.type
_entity.pdbx_description
1 polymer ?
#
loop_
_entity_poly.entity_id
_entity_poly.type
_entity_poly.pdbx_seq_one_letter_code
_entity_poly.pdbx_strand_id
1 'polypeptide(L)'
;MCSPGGGGRRRWPHVFTGWRRLLCICVHRVEEEAGGIAHVFTRWRRRLCTCVHRVEEEGDGGCTLCIRVSLEYTVGMCIMDASRGGAHGDADENININDHQQQIQIKDFANTKVNGDTQVHFFHGLLRRIPVVEEAGLIGKAACPVATTTFLVFSKSIISMMFLSHMGKTELAGGALAIGFANVTGLSIMKGLCMGMDPICFQAFGAKRLSVLSQTYIKTCILLLLTSVPVTFLWLNMEPVFQQLGQDRVITKVAAMYLTFMLPELPALAHLLPLRSLLRAQGLNSPASVVATCATILHLPINYFLIWYLNLGVKGIAMASTCFTYNMNIGLLIYVFMSKVAIKPWAARSRASLFSAGKGLCGHLLRLLRSLLKMGWAPLLSLAIPSLFSVCLEWWWYEIILFLSGLLENPESSVAATGIIMQTTGAIYVMPFALSLSISQRVGHELGAGQPSRARLSAIIGVSIAFIYGLVVFGLSVSLRNVLGKLYTNDVQIISLLSLALPVTGLAEWETLHRQLPVEPRPKIGVRINIAAFYLIGLPLSVILAFVLKIGYRGLWLGLVASQAACVSLMVYTLVKTDWIDQAKRAEEMTLAMNKDDETELNELVP
;
A
#
# COMPACT_ATOMS: atom_id res chain seq x y z
N MET A 1 -28.20 -23.47 44.58
CA MET A 1 -28.34 -22.55 45.72
C MET A 1 -27.29 -21.45 45.56
N CYS A 2 -27.74 -20.22 45.33
CA CYS A 2 -26.88 -19.04 45.23
C CYS A 2 -26.55 -18.50 46.63
N SER A 3 -25.32 -18.06 46.86
CA SER A 3 -24.99 -16.91 47.72
C SER A 3 -23.59 -16.37 47.38
N PRO A 4 -23.32 -15.06 47.55
CA PRO A 4 -22.47 -14.29 46.63
C PRO A 4 -21.07 -14.01 47.18
N GLY A 5 -20.05 -14.09 46.31
CA GLY A 5 -18.66 -13.79 46.65
C GLY A 5 -18.11 -12.59 45.89
N GLY A 6 -17.92 -11.48 46.60
CA GLY A 6 -16.78 -10.57 46.43
C GLY A 6 -16.66 -9.81 45.11
N GLY A 7 -17.34 -8.66 45.00
CA GLY A 7 -17.01 -7.62 44.02
C GLY A 7 -15.65 -6.99 44.29
N GLY A 8 -14.57 -7.61 43.80
CA GLY A 8 -13.24 -7.03 43.78
C GLY A 8 -13.11 -5.99 42.67
N ARG A 9 -13.23 -4.70 43.00
CA ARG A 9 -12.74 -3.61 42.14
C ARG A 9 -11.23 -3.78 41.95
N ARG A 10 -10.80 -4.33 40.82
CA ARG A 10 -9.38 -4.30 40.42
C ARG A 10 -8.98 -2.84 40.18
N ARG A 11 -8.12 -2.31 41.06
CA ARG A 11 -7.43 -1.04 40.84
C ARG A 11 -6.46 -1.22 39.68
N TRP A 12 -6.68 -0.45 38.62
CA TRP A 12 -5.80 -0.36 37.46
C TRP A 12 -4.47 0.32 37.83
N PRO A 13 -3.32 -0.13 37.31
CA PRO A 13 -2.04 0.55 37.51
C PRO A 13 -2.03 1.94 36.82
N HIS A 14 -1.29 2.88 37.40
CA HIS A 14 -1.26 4.33 37.15
C HIS A 14 -0.98 4.81 35.70
N VAL A 15 -0.79 3.91 34.73
CA VAL A 15 -0.60 4.25 33.31
C VAL A 15 -1.95 4.44 32.58
N PHE A 16 -3.00 3.73 33.00
CA PHE A 16 -4.36 3.86 32.41
C PHE A 16 -5.11 5.12 32.85
N THR A 17 -4.70 5.75 33.95
CA THR A 17 -5.24 7.04 34.39
C THR A 17 -4.72 8.21 33.56
N GLY A 18 -3.53 8.10 32.96
CA GLY A 18 -3.00 9.07 31.99
C GLY A 18 -3.84 9.10 30.70
N TRP A 19 -4.19 7.92 30.18
CA TRP A 19 -5.02 7.79 28.97
C TRP A 19 -6.49 8.12 29.21
N ARG A 20 -7.06 7.81 30.38
CA ARG A 20 -8.39 8.32 30.77
C ARG A 20 -8.42 9.84 30.88
N ARG A 21 -7.35 10.47 31.39
CA ARG A 21 -7.24 11.94 31.41
C ARG A 21 -7.11 12.51 30.00
N LEU A 22 -6.33 11.88 29.11
CA LEU A 22 -6.24 12.27 27.70
C LEU A 22 -7.56 12.08 26.94
N LEU A 23 -8.31 11.00 27.18
CA LEU A 23 -9.63 10.78 26.61
C LEU A 23 -10.66 11.78 27.17
N CYS A 24 -10.66 12.05 28.48
CA CYS A 24 -11.52 13.09 29.05
C CYS A 24 -11.15 14.49 28.54
N ILE A 25 -9.86 14.81 28.40
CA ILE A 25 -9.39 16.10 27.84
C ILE A 25 -9.78 16.21 26.36
N CYS A 26 -9.65 15.13 25.57
CA CYS A 26 -10.10 15.12 24.18
C CYS A 26 -11.63 15.23 24.06
N VAL A 27 -12.42 14.55 24.90
CA VAL A 27 -13.88 14.67 24.88
C VAL A 27 -14.32 16.07 25.29
N HIS A 28 -13.73 16.64 26.35
CA HIS A 28 -14.08 17.99 26.81
C HIS A 28 -13.64 19.09 25.82
N ARG A 29 -12.50 18.89 25.15
CA ARG A 29 -11.99 19.81 24.11
C ARG A 29 -12.73 19.66 22.78
N VAL A 30 -13.24 18.47 22.45
CA VAL A 30 -14.16 18.27 21.31
C VAL A 30 -15.54 18.87 21.59
N GLU A 31 -16.03 18.87 22.84
CA GLU A 31 -17.24 19.61 23.22
C GLU A 31 -17.04 21.14 23.14
N GLU A 32 -15.87 21.67 23.55
CA GLU A 32 -15.53 23.10 23.36
C GLU A 32 -15.35 23.48 21.89
N GLU A 33 -14.72 22.64 21.06
CA GLU A 33 -14.53 22.89 19.62
C GLU A 33 -15.82 22.67 18.81
N ALA A 34 -16.71 21.75 19.21
CA ALA A 34 -18.04 21.59 18.62
C ALA A 34 -18.93 22.82 18.88
N GLY A 35 -18.77 23.48 20.03
CA GLY A 35 -19.36 24.79 20.30
C GLY A 35 -18.82 25.89 19.37
N GLY A 36 -17.52 25.85 19.05
CA GLY A 36 -16.89 26.75 18.08
C GLY A 36 -17.36 26.54 16.64
N ILE A 37 -17.56 25.28 16.21
CA ILE A 37 -18.05 24.93 14.87
C ILE A 37 -19.52 25.34 14.68
N ALA A 38 -20.36 25.18 15.71
CA ALA A 38 -21.73 25.70 15.70
C ALA A 38 -21.78 27.23 15.58
N HIS A 39 -20.80 27.93 16.17
CA HIS A 39 -20.69 29.39 16.07
C HIS A 39 -20.23 29.86 14.68
N VAL A 40 -19.35 29.11 14.01
CA VAL A 40 -18.93 29.35 12.62
C VAL A 40 -20.09 29.12 11.65
N PHE A 41 -20.89 28.06 11.84
CA PHE A 41 -22.08 27.80 11.01
C PHE A 41 -23.19 28.85 11.20
N THR A 42 -23.40 29.35 12.42
CA THR A 42 -24.35 30.47 12.64
C THR A 42 -23.84 31.79 12.07
N ARG A 43 -22.51 32.04 12.06
CA ARG A 43 -21.91 33.22 11.42
C ARG A 43 -21.95 33.13 9.89
N TRP A 44 -21.80 31.93 9.32
CA TRP A 44 -22.01 31.67 7.90
C TRP A 44 -23.48 31.82 7.49
N ARG A 45 -24.43 31.30 8.29
CA ARG A 45 -25.87 31.44 8.06
C ARG A 45 -26.32 32.91 8.13
N ARG A 46 -25.80 33.69 9.08
CA ARG A 46 -26.07 35.15 9.15
C ARG A 46 -25.47 35.89 7.95
N ARG A 47 -24.26 35.55 7.50
CA ARG A 47 -23.65 36.16 6.30
C ARG A 47 -24.42 35.84 5.03
N LEU A 48 -24.93 34.61 4.87
CA LEU A 48 -25.81 34.25 3.76
C LEU A 48 -27.16 35.00 3.82
N CYS A 49 -27.77 35.13 4.99
CA CYS A 49 -29.03 35.87 5.13
C CYS A 49 -28.86 37.37 4.87
N THR A 50 -27.76 38.00 5.28
CA THR A 50 -27.45 39.41 4.89
C THR A 50 -27.11 39.55 3.42
N CYS A 51 -26.56 38.52 2.76
CA CYS A 51 -26.31 38.55 1.32
C CYS A 51 -27.62 38.47 0.53
N VAL A 52 -28.57 37.64 0.99
CA VAL A 52 -29.91 37.53 0.39
C VAL A 52 -30.71 38.82 0.60
N HIS A 53 -30.64 39.46 1.78
CA HIS A 53 -31.34 40.73 2.01
C HIS A 53 -30.75 41.92 1.24
N ARG A 54 -29.43 41.91 0.94
CA ARG A 54 -28.78 42.96 0.16
C ARG A 54 -29.03 42.85 -1.34
N VAL A 55 -29.48 41.68 -1.81
CA VAL A 55 -29.89 41.43 -3.20
C VAL A 55 -31.35 41.84 -3.45
N GLU A 56 -32.16 42.02 -2.40
CA GLU A 56 -33.54 42.54 -2.52
C GLU A 56 -33.64 44.08 -2.50
N GLU A 57 -32.58 44.80 -2.08
CA GLU A 57 -32.59 46.28 -2.00
C GLU A 57 -31.90 46.99 -3.19
N GLU A 58 -31.07 46.30 -3.98
CA GLU A 58 -30.47 46.86 -5.20
C GLU A 58 -31.25 46.39 -6.43
N GLY A 59 -32.33 47.13 -6.72
CA GLY A 59 -33.04 47.05 -7.98
C GLY A 59 -32.14 47.42 -9.17
N ASP A 60 -32.42 46.72 -10.27
CA ASP A 60 -31.91 46.89 -11.63
C ASP A 60 -30.55 46.27 -12.02
N GLY A 61 -30.66 45.24 -12.86
CA GLY A 61 -29.88 45.20 -14.09
C GLY A 61 -28.68 44.25 -14.12
N GLY A 62 -28.93 42.93 -14.04
CA GLY A 62 -28.00 41.95 -14.62
C GLY A 62 -27.85 40.64 -13.86
N CYS A 63 -28.82 39.73 -13.96
CA CYS A 63 -28.60 38.35 -13.52
C CYS A 63 -29.56 37.32 -14.16
N THR A 64 -29.46 37.14 -15.48
CA THR A 64 -30.06 35.99 -16.20
C THR A 64 -29.06 34.84 -16.41
N LEU A 65 -28.03 34.71 -15.55
CA LEU A 65 -27.01 33.65 -15.66
C LEU A 65 -26.83 32.79 -14.40
N CYS A 66 -27.38 33.15 -13.24
CA CYS A 66 -27.21 32.36 -12.01
C CYS A 66 -28.39 31.44 -11.63
N ILE A 67 -29.54 31.53 -12.30
CA ILE A 67 -30.71 30.67 -11.99
C ILE A 67 -30.91 29.55 -13.03
N ARG A 68 -30.20 29.58 -14.16
CA ARG A 68 -30.28 28.51 -15.18
C ARG A 68 -29.34 27.31 -14.95
N VAL A 69 -28.39 27.41 -14.01
CA VAL A 69 -27.36 26.37 -13.78
C VAL A 69 -27.74 25.35 -12.69
N SER A 70 -28.84 25.56 -11.94
CA SER A 70 -29.25 24.65 -10.85
C SER A 70 -30.46 23.76 -11.15
N LEU A 71 -31.01 23.77 -12.37
CA LEU A 71 -32.23 23.00 -12.69
C LEU A 71 -32.17 22.09 -13.93
N GLU A 72 -31.04 22.05 -14.66
CA GLU A 72 -30.89 21.15 -15.84
C GLU A 72 -30.10 19.84 -15.57
N TYR A 73 -29.58 19.59 -14.37
CA TYR A 73 -28.76 18.40 -14.10
C TYR A 73 -29.49 17.24 -13.39
N THR A 74 -30.83 17.21 -13.37
CA THR A 74 -31.57 16.15 -12.63
C THR A 74 -32.67 15.41 -13.41
N VAL A 75 -33.00 15.75 -14.67
CA VAL A 75 -33.94 14.94 -15.46
C VAL A 75 -33.60 14.99 -16.95
N GLY A 76 -33.25 13.85 -17.56
CA GLY A 76 -32.96 13.80 -19.00
C GLY A 76 -32.53 12.43 -19.54
N MET A 77 -33.23 11.35 -19.17
CA MET A 77 -33.24 10.11 -19.94
C MET A 77 -34.49 10.08 -20.84
N CYS A 78 -34.31 9.61 -22.08
CA CYS A 78 -35.29 9.30 -23.14
C CYS A 78 -35.78 10.49 -24.03
N ILE A 79 -35.32 10.53 -25.29
CA ILE A 79 -36.07 10.16 -26.53
C ILE A 79 -35.20 10.42 -27.79
N MET A 80 -35.46 9.63 -28.83
CA MET A 80 -34.74 9.38 -30.09
C MET A 80 -34.78 10.48 -31.18
N ASP A 81 -33.83 10.31 -32.11
CA ASP A 81 -33.85 10.49 -33.58
C ASP A 81 -33.97 11.89 -34.23
N ALA A 82 -32.94 12.26 -35.01
CA ALA A 82 -33.02 12.30 -36.48
C ALA A 82 -31.68 12.72 -37.16
N SER A 83 -31.06 11.77 -37.87
CA SER A 83 -30.59 11.85 -39.28
C SER A 83 -29.93 13.13 -39.86
N ARG A 84 -28.73 12.91 -40.45
CA ARG A 84 -28.35 13.09 -41.89
C ARG A 84 -27.13 13.99 -42.23
N GLY A 85 -26.28 13.45 -43.12
CA GLY A 85 -25.27 14.10 -43.98
C GLY A 85 -23.83 13.79 -43.53
N GLY A 86 -23.07 12.88 -44.15
CA GLY A 86 -22.47 12.95 -45.51
C GLY A 86 -21.16 13.75 -45.48
N ALA A 87 -20.07 13.50 -46.22
CA ALA A 87 -19.55 12.41 -47.04
C ALA A 87 -18.06 12.73 -47.35
N HIS A 88 -17.27 11.70 -47.65
CA HIS A 88 -16.06 11.67 -48.52
C HIS A 88 -14.75 12.42 -48.20
N GLY A 89 -13.63 11.71 -48.48
CA GLY A 89 -12.37 12.30 -48.96
C GLY A 89 -11.11 11.47 -48.66
N ASP A 90 -10.67 10.67 -49.64
CA ASP A 90 -9.48 9.81 -49.64
C ASP A 90 -8.13 10.53 -49.86
N ALA A 91 -7.06 9.77 -49.59
CA ALA A 91 -5.77 9.67 -50.32
C ALA A 91 -4.50 10.36 -49.77
N ASP A 92 -3.56 9.48 -49.38
CA ASP A 92 -2.12 9.37 -49.73
C ASP A 92 -1.23 10.63 -49.84
N GLU A 93 -0.14 10.69 -49.07
CA GLU A 93 1.21 10.30 -49.53
C GLU A 93 2.34 10.61 -48.52
N ASN A 94 3.27 9.65 -48.45
CA ASN A 94 4.72 9.73 -48.25
C ASN A 94 5.39 10.46 -47.06
N ILE A 95 6.20 9.63 -46.40
CA ILE A 95 7.22 9.89 -45.40
C ILE A 95 8.42 10.62 -46.02
N ASN A 96 8.88 11.72 -45.41
CA ASN A 96 10.31 11.95 -45.27
C ASN A 96 10.64 12.71 -43.99
N ILE A 97 11.69 12.23 -43.32
CA ILE A 97 12.17 12.57 -41.99
C ILE A 97 13.07 13.80 -42.08
N ASN A 98 12.85 14.82 -41.25
CA ASN A 98 13.90 15.74 -40.80
C ASN A 98 13.49 16.47 -39.51
N ASP A 99 14.50 16.78 -38.70
CA ASP A 99 14.58 17.20 -37.29
C ASP A 99 13.71 18.38 -36.79
N HIS A 100 12.64 18.77 -37.49
CA HIS A 100 11.75 19.86 -37.09
C HIS A 100 10.43 19.41 -36.43
N GLN A 101 10.14 18.10 -36.40
CA GLN A 101 8.86 17.58 -35.89
C GLN A 101 8.77 17.49 -34.35
N GLN A 102 9.90 17.56 -33.64
CA GLN A 102 9.93 17.46 -32.18
C GLN A 102 9.63 18.80 -31.48
N GLN A 103 9.78 19.94 -32.17
CA GLN A 103 9.41 21.27 -31.64
C GLN A 103 8.01 21.73 -32.04
N ILE A 104 7.42 21.20 -33.11
CA ILE A 104 6.10 21.62 -33.59
C ILE A 104 4.97 20.98 -32.76
N GLN A 105 5.13 19.74 -32.26
CA GLN A 105 4.12 19.12 -31.39
C GLN A 105 3.96 19.77 -30.00
N ILE A 106 4.93 20.56 -29.54
CA ILE A 106 4.84 21.28 -28.26
C ILE A 106 4.08 22.61 -28.40
N LYS A 107 4.08 23.22 -29.59
CA LYS A 107 3.39 24.50 -29.83
C LYS A 107 1.89 24.36 -30.09
N ASP A 108 1.46 23.27 -30.74
CA ASP A 108 0.02 23.07 -31.01
C ASP A 108 -0.79 22.65 -29.77
N PHE A 109 -0.14 22.20 -28.70
CA PHE A 109 -0.81 21.84 -27.44
C PHE A 109 -1.18 23.05 -26.58
N ALA A 110 -0.62 24.23 -26.85
CA ALA A 110 -0.82 25.42 -26.03
C ALA A 110 -2.13 26.18 -26.31
N ASN A 111 -2.88 25.82 -27.37
CA ASN A 111 -4.03 26.62 -27.82
C ASN A 111 -5.39 25.92 -27.83
N THR A 112 -5.50 24.69 -27.35
CA THR A 112 -6.79 23.99 -27.32
C THR A 112 -7.56 24.32 -26.05
N LYS A 113 -8.39 25.37 -26.09
CA LYS A 113 -9.45 25.58 -25.08
C LYS A 113 -10.39 24.37 -25.09
N VAL A 114 -10.40 23.62 -24.00
CA VAL A 114 -11.24 22.43 -23.82
C VAL A 114 -12.68 22.88 -23.50
N ASN A 115 -13.58 22.73 -24.47
CA ASN A 115 -15.03 22.83 -24.25
C ASN A 115 -15.59 21.47 -23.80
N GLY A 116 -16.63 21.48 -22.94
CA GLY A 116 -17.18 20.32 -22.24
C GLY A 116 -17.71 19.18 -23.12
N ASP A 117 -18.03 19.43 -24.39
CA ASP A 117 -18.62 18.42 -25.29
C ASP A 117 -17.61 17.36 -25.77
N THR A 118 -16.31 17.58 -25.61
CA THR A 118 -15.28 16.61 -26.02
C THR A 118 -15.17 15.41 -25.08
N GLN A 119 -15.69 15.48 -23.85
CA GLN A 119 -15.60 14.34 -22.91
C GLN A 119 -16.51 13.17 -23.27
N VAL A 120 -17.68 13.41 -23.87
CA VAL A 120 -18.69 12.36 -24.12
C VAL A 120 -18.37 11.58 -25.39
N HIS A 121 -17.92 12.24 -26.47
CA HIS A 121 -17.46 11.56 -27.69
C HIS A 121 -16.11 10.83 -27.50
N PHE A 122 -15.29 11.23 -26.52
CA PHE A 122 -14.03 10.57 -26.18
C PHE A 122 -14.21 9.16 -25.60
N PHE A 123 -15.26 8.93 -24.78
CA PHE A 123 -15.55 7.59 -24.25
C PHE A 123 -15.94 6.57 -25.34
N HIS A 124 -16.56 7.03 -26.43
CA HIS A 124 -16.91 6.16 -27.56
C HIS A 124 -15.73 5.91 -28.51
N GLY A 125 -14.83 6.89 -28.70
CA GLY A 125 -13.63 6.73 -29.53
C GLY A 125 -12.51 5.86 -28.92
N LEU A 126 -12.52 5.66 -27.59
CA LEU A 126 -11.53 4.85 -26.87
C LEU A 126 -11.71 3.33 -27.07
N LEU A 127 -12.85 2.90 -27.61
CA LEU A 127 -13.26 1.50 -27.79
C LEU A 127 -12.88 0.92 -29.16
N ARG A 128 -11.68 1.21 -29.66
CA ARG A 128 -11.08 0.27 -30.63
C ARG A 128 -10.79 -1.01 -29.84
N ARG A 129 -11.54 -2.08 -30.05
CA ARG A 129 -11.53 -3.30 -29.21
C ARG A 129 -10.16 -4.02 -29.11
N ILE A 130 -9.22 -3.68 -29.99
CA ILE A 130 -7.90 -4.34 -30.11
C ILE A 130 -6.92 -3.90 -29.00
N PRO A 131 -6.67 -2.59 -28.71
CA PRO A 131 -5.77 -2.16 -27.64
C PRO A 131 -6.21 -2.53 -26.20
N VAL A 132 -7.51 -2.68 -25.92
CA VAL A 132 -7.99 -2.91 -24.53
C VAL A 132 -7.70 -4.34 -24.06
N VAL A 133 -7.98 -5.34 -24.90
CA VAL A 133 -7.77 -6.75 -24.56
C VAL A 133 -6.28 -7.06 -24.46
N GLU A 134 -5.48 -6.47 -25.35
CA GLU A 134 -4.02 -6.61 -25.31
C GLU A 134 -3.45 -6.04 -24.00
N GLU A 135 -3.83 -4.81 -23.64
CA GLU A 135 -3.34 -4.16 -22.43
C GLU A 135 -3.79 -4.90 -21.16
N ALA A 136 -5.05 -5.36 -21.11
CA ALA A 136 -5.54 -6.21 -20.03
C ALA A 136 -4.75 -7.53 -19.94
N GLY A 137 -4.40 -8.13 -21.08
CA GLY A 137 -3.56 -9.32 -21.16
C GLY A 137 -2.14 -9.08 -20.63
N LEU A 138 -1.55 -7.91 -20.90
CA LEU A 138 -0.24 -7.52 -20.37
C LEU A 138 -0.27 -7.31 -18.85
N ILE A 139 -1.29 -6.63 -18.34
CA ILE A 139 -1.51 -6.46 -16.89
C ILE A 139 -1.69 -7.82 -16.22
N GLY A 140 -2.50 -8.71 -16.81
CA GLY A 140 -2.73 -10.07 -16.29
C GLY A 140 -1.46 -10.93 -16.27
N LYS A 141 -0.64 -10.88 -17.33
CA LYS A 141 0.67 -11.57 -17.40
C LYS A 141 1.64 -11.09 -16.32
N ALA A 142 1.58 -9.82 -15.93
CA ALA A 142 2.38 -9.28 -14.84
C ALA A 142 1.80 -9.61 -13.46
N ALA A 143 0.48 -9.48 -13.29
CA ALA A 143 -0.21 -9.63 -12.01
C ALA A 143 -0.26 -11.07 -11.51
N CYS A 144 -0.46 -12.05 -12.39
CA CYS A 144 -0.62 -13.46 -11.98
C CYS A 144 0.62 -14.02 -11.25
N PRO A 145 1.86 -13.85 -11.76
CA PRO A 145 3.06 -14.25 -11.01
C PRO A 145 3.23 -13.46 -9.71
N VAL A 146 2.92 -12.16 -9.68
CA VAL A 146 3.03 -11.33 -8.48
C VAL A 146 2.05 -11.80 -7.41
N ALA A 147 0.81 -12.13 -7.79
CA ALA A 147 -0.21 -12.68 -6.91
C ALA A 147 0.20 -14.02 -6.35
N THR A 148 0.61 -14.96 -7.22
CA THR A 148 1.13 -16.28 -6.82
C THR A 148 2.25 -16.13 -5.82
N THR A 149 3.21 -15.24 -6.10
CA THR A 149 4.34 -15.05 -5.19
C THR A 149 3.92 -14.47 -3.85
N THR A 150 3.02 -13.49 -3.85
CA THR A 150 2.54 -12.85 -2.62
C THR A 150 1.76 -13.83 -1.76
N PHE A 151 0.93 -14.68 -2.37
CA PHE A 151 0.22 -15.77 -1.70
C PHE A 151 1.18 -16.78 -1.06
N LEU A 152 2.21 -17.21 -1.79
CA LEU A 152 3.21 -18.16 -1.29
C LEU A 152 4.09 -17.57 -0.17
N VAL A 153 4.35 -16.27 -0.19
CA VAL A 153 5.01 -15.58 0.94
C VAL A 153 4.08 -15.51 2.14
N PHE A 154 2.78 -15.28 1.93
CA PHE A 154 1.78 -15.28 3.00
C PHE A 154 1.62 -16.68 3.64
N SER A 155 1.71 -17.74 2.84
CA SER A 155 1.62 -19.12 3.34
C SER A 155 2.74 -19.48 4.31
N LYS A 156 3.91 -18.82 4.26
CA LYS A 156 4.98 -18.93 5.27
C LYS A 156 4.43 -18.72 6.70
N SER A 157 3.66 -17.65 6.89
CA SER A 157 3.08 -17.32 8.20
C SER A 157 1.99 -18.31 8.61
N ILE A 158 1.16 -18.77 7.65
CA ILE A 158 0.14 -19.80 7.92
C ILE A 158 0.81 -21.09 8.41
N ILE A 159 1.82 -21.57 7.69
CA ILE A 159 2.56 -22.79 8.05
C ILE A 159 3.20 -22.62 9.44
N SER A 160 3.88 -21.50 9.69
CA SER A 160 4.48 -21.22 11.00
C SER A 160 3.46 -21.25 12.14
N MET A 161 2.27 -20.68 11.91
CA MET A 161 1.17 -20.69 12.88
C MET A 161 0.58 -22.09 13.11
N MET A 162 0.51 -22.93 12.08
CA MET A 162 0.11 -24.33 12.24
C MET A 162 1.09 -25.08 13.14
N PHE A 163 2.40 -24.90 12.98
CA PHE A 163 3.36 -25.55 13.87
C PHE A 163 3.26 -25.02 15.32
N LEU A 164 3.10 -23.71 15.50
CA LEU A 164 2.88 -23.11 16.82
C LEU A 164 1.61 -23.66 17.51
N SER A 165 0.52 -23.87 16.77
CA SER A 165 -0.73 -24.38 17.33
C SER A 165 -0.63 -25.81 17.85
N HIS A 166 0.26 -26.64 17.27
CA HIS A 166 0.50 -28.01 17.72
C HIS A 166 1.39 -28.08 18.97
N MET A 167 2.15 -27.03 19.27
CA MET A 167 3.04 -27.00 20.44
C MET A 167 2.28 -26.70 21.74
N GLY A 168 1.30 -25.80 21.70
CA GLY A 168 0.54 -25.43 22.88
C GLY A 168 -0.07 -24.03 22.78
N LYS A 169 -0.95 -23.71 23.75
CA LYS A 169 -1.64 -22.42 23.81
C LYS A 169 -0.68 -21.25 24.06
N THR A 170 0.33 -21.48 24.90
CA THR A 170 1.34 -20.47 25.27
C THR A 170 2.24 -20.12 24.10
N GLU A 171 2.70 -21.14 23.38
CA GLU A 171 3.54 -21.04 22.19
C GLU A 171 2.79 -20.32 21.08
N LEU A 172 1.53 -20.71 20.83
CA LEU A 172 0.65 -20.05 19.88
C LEU A 172 0.44 -18.57 20.21
N ALA A 173 0.11 -18.24 21.45
CA ALA A 173 -0.10 -16.86 21.88
C ALA A 173 1.18 -16.02 21.77
N GLY A 174 2.31 -16.54 22.24
CA GLY A 174 3.60 -15.83 22.19
C GLY A 174 4.12 -15.68 20.76
N GLY A 175 3.97 -16.70 19.92
CA GLY A 175 4.34 -16.65 18.51
C GLY A 175 3.46 -15.70 17.70
N ALA A 176 2.14 -15.70 17.92
CA ALA A 176 1.24 -14.73 17.30
C ALA A 176 1.59 -13.28 17.70
N LEU A 177 1.85 -13.05 18.99
CA LEU A 177 2.28 -11.75 19.50
C LEU A 177 3.61 -11.30 18.86
N ALA A 178 4.58 -12.21 18.74
CA ALA A 178 5.85 -11.92 18.07
C ALA A 178 5.67 -11.59 16.59
N ILE A 179 4.88 -12.36 15.85
CA ILE A 179 4.62 -12.12 14.41
C ILE A 179 3.92 -10.77 14.21
N GLY A 180 2.88 -10.45 15.01
CA GLY A 180 2.20 -9.16 14.97
C GLY A 180 3.14 -8.01 15.26
N PHE A 181 3.95 -8.13 16.32
CA PHE A 181 4.95 -7.12 16.67
C PHE A 181 6.02 -6.93 15.58
N ALA A 182 6.51 -8.02 14.97
CA ALA A 182 7.45 -7.99 13.86
C ALA A 182 6.85 -7.29 12.62
N ASN A 183 5.58 -7.53 12.33
CA ASN A 183 4.85 -6.89 11.24
C ASN A 183 4.76 -5.37 11.45
N VAL A 184 4.38 -4.93 12.66
CA VAL A 184 4.23 -3.52 13.03
C VAL A 184 5.56 -2.79 13.03
N THR A 185 6.60 -3.37 13.62
CA THR A 185 7.83 -2.65 13.96
C THR A 185 9.00 -2.89 12.99
N GLY A 186 8.93 -3.92 12.15
CA GLY A 186 10.00 -4.25 11.21
C GLY A 186 9.50 -4.37 9.78
N LEU A 187 8.64 -5.35 9.50
CA LEU A 187 8.29 -5.72 8.13
C LEU A 187 7.53 -4.61 7.39
N SER A 188 6.55 -3.95 8.03
CA SER A 188 5.82 -2.82 7.43
C SER A 188 6.76 -1.65 7.10
N ILE A 189 7.72 -1.37 8.01
CA ILE A 189 8.70 -0.30 7.82
C ILE A 189 9.60 -0.59 6.62
N MET A 190 10.20 -1.78 6.58
CA MET A 190 11.09 -2.17 5.49
C MET A 190 10.36 -2.26 4.15
N LYS A 191 9.14 -2.82 4.14
CA LYS A 191 8.30 -2.90 2.94
C LYS A 191 7.94 -1.50 2.42
N GLY A 192 7.52 -0.59 3.30
CA GLY A 192 7.14 0.76 2.92
C GLY A 192 8.30 1.60 2.38
N LEU A 193 9.48 1.53 3.02
CA LEU A 193 10.70 2.15 2.49
C LEU A 193 11.08 1.58 1.12
N CYS A 194 11.00 0.26 0.96
CA CYS A 194 11.28 -0.39 -0.33
C CYS A 194 10.31 0.06 -1.43
N MET A 195 9.02 0.17 -1.14
CA MET A 195 8.00 0.57 -2.13
C MET A 195 8.23 1.98 -2.69
N GLY A 196 9.01 2.84 -2.02
CA GLY A 196 9.42 4.13 -2.55
C GLY A 196 10.33 4.06 -3.77
N MET A 197 11.02 2.93 -3.99
CA MET A 197 11.91 2.76 -5.15
C MET A 197 11.15 2.44 -6.45
N ASP A 198 9.97 1.80 -6.34
CA ASP A 198 9.22 1.25 -7.47
C ASP A 198 8.96 2.31 -8.56
N PRO A 199 8.44 3.53 -8.26
CA PRO A 199 8.21 4.54 -9.28
C PRO A 199 9.49 4.96 -10.03
N ILE A 200 10.60 5.14 -9.30
CA ILE A 200 11.90 5.51 -9.88
C ILE A 200 12.36 4.39 -10.81
N CYS A 201 12.31 3.15 -10.34
CA CYS A 201 12.78 1.99 -11.08
C CYS A 201 11.95 1.73 -12.34
N PHE A 202 10.62 1.87 -12.26
CA PHE A 202 9.73 1.68 -13.41
C PHE A 202 9.97 2.77 -14.47
N GLN A 203 10.03 4.03 -14.07
CA GLN A 203 10.28 5.14 -14.99
C GLN A 203 11.69 5.07 -15.59
N ALA A 204 12.72 4.77 -14.79
CA ALA A 204 14.08 4.61 -15.26
C ALA A 204 14.21 3.46 -16.28
N PHE A 205 13.52 2.34 -16.06
CA PHE A 205 13.48 1.24 -17.02
C PHE A 205 12.77 1.64 -18.32
N GLY A 206 11.61 2.30 -18.23
CA GLY A 206 10.88 2.83 -19.40
C GLY A 206 11.69 3.83 -20.22
N ALA A 207 12.44 4.70 -19.55
CA ALA A 207 13.36 5.68 -20.15
C ALA A 207 14.70 5.08 -20.62
N LYS A 208 14.88 3.75 -20.49
CA LYS A 208 16.13 3.03 -20.78
C LYS A 208 17.36 3.52 -20.00
N ARG A 209 17.17 4.17 -18.85
CA ARG A 209 18.23 4.66 -17.94
C ARG A 209 18.60 3.58 -16.92
N LEU A 210 19.27 2.53 -17.38
CA LEU A 210 19.56 1.33 -16.57
C LEU A 210 20.56 1.58 -15.42
N SER A 211 21.38 2.64 -15.52
CA SER A 211 22.28 3.09 -14.46
C SER A 211 21.48 3.55 -13.23
N VAL A 212 20.50 4.42 -13.43
CA VAL A 212 19.61 4.95 -12.38
C VAL A 212 18.86 3.82 -11.68
N LEU A 213 18.36 2.83 -12.44
CA LEU A 213 17.72 1.63 -11.89
C LEU A 213 18.67 0.86 -10.93
N SER A 214 19.89 0.59 -11.39
CA SER A 214 20.90 -0.16 -10.62
C SER A 214 21.36 0.60 -9.37
N GLN A 215 21.54 1.92 -9.48
CA GLN A 215 21.91 2.76 -8.34
C GLN A 215 20.79 2.84 -7.30
N THR A 216 19.54 3.00 -7.75
CA THR A 216 18.37 3.05 -6.86
C THR A 216 18.22 1.75 -6.09
N TYR A 217 18.45 0.60 -6.75
CA TYR A 217 18.50 -0.71 -6.10
C TYR A 217 19.54 -0.75 -4.96
N ILE A 218 20.79 -0.38 -5.24
CA ILE A 218 21.88 -0.39 -4.24
C ILE A 218 21.56 0.56 -3.08
N LYS A 219 21.12 1.79 -3.37
CA LYS A 219 20.70 2.77 -2.36
C LYS A 219 19.61 2.21 -1.46
N THR A 220 18.61 1.53 -2.04
CA THR A 220 17.50 0.95 -1.28
C THR A 220 17.96 -0.22 -0.40
N CYS A 221 18.81 -1.13 -0.90
CA CYS A 221 19.39 -2.20 -0.08
C CYS A 221 20.11 -1.63 1.16
N ILE A 222 20.86 -0.55 0.98
CA ILE A 222 21.61 0.08 2.07
C ILE A 222 20.69 0.79 3.04
N LEU A 223 19.69 1.52 2.55
CA LEU A 223 18.64 2.13 3.36
C LEU A 223 17.94 1.09 4.26
N LEU A 224 17.60 -0.08 3.70
CA LEU A 224 16.96 -1.15 4.46
C LEU A 224 17.91 -1.83 5.45
N LEU A 225 19.19 -1.99 5.12
CA LEU A 225 20.21 -2.48 6.06
C LEU A 225 20.45 -1.50 7.21
N LEU A 226 20.44 -0.20 6.96
CA LEU A 226 20.52 0.81 8.03
C LEU A 226 19.26 0.80 8.89
N THR A 227 18.10 0.57 8.28
CA THR A 227 16.81 0.48 9.00
C THR A 227 16.71 -0.79 9.84
N SER A 228 17.34 -1.90 9.45
CA SER A 228 17.32 -3.13 10.26
C SER A 228 18.06 -3.00 11.59
N VAL A 229 19.01 -2.06 11.71
CA VAL A 229 19.76 -1.82 12.96
C VAL A 229 18.85 -1.37 14.11
N PRO A 230 18.08 -0.27 14.02
CA PRO A 230 17.17 0.13 15.10
C PRO A 230 16.06 -0.91 15.35
N VAL A 231 15.58 -1.61 14.32
CA VAL A 231 14.62 -2.72 14.47
C VAL A 231 15.23 -3.86 15.30
N THR A 232 16.49 -4.21 15.03
CA THR A 232 17.24 -5.23 15.81
C THR A 232 17.34 -4.83 17.28
N PHE A 233 17.72 -3.57 17.55
CA PHE A 233 17.79 -3.08 18.94
C PHE A 233 16.43 -3.14 19.65
N LEU A 234 15.35 -2.79 18.94
CA LEU A 234 14.00 -2.88 19.48
C LEU A 234 13.61 -4.34 19.80
N TRP A 235 13.86 -5.27 18.88
CA TRP A 235 13.51 -6.68 19.05
C TRP A 235 14.31 -7.37 20.15
N LEU A 236 15.60 -7.02 20.30
CA LEU A 236 16.43 -7.50 21.42
C LEU A 236 15.95 -7.00 22.79
N ASN A 237 15.29 -5.84 22.83
CA ASN A 237 14.77 -5.23 24.06
C ASN A 237 13.24 -5.36 24.19
N MET A 238 12.64 -6.38 23.58
CA MET A 238 11.18 -6.49 23.55
C MET A 238 10.55 -6.91 24.89
N GLU A 239 11.27 -7.64 25.76
CA GLU A 239 10.71 -8.13 27.04
C GLU A 239 10.23 -6.98 27.95
N PRO A 240 11.03 -5.94 28.21
CA PRO A 240 10.57 -4.75 28.93
C PRO A 240 9.36 -4.07 28.26
N VAL A 241 9.32 -4.01 26.93
CA VAL A 241 8.23 -3.36 26.18
C VAL A 241 6.91 -4.09 26.43
N PHE A 242 6.88 -5.42 26.27
CA PHE A 242 5.67 -6.21 26.53
C PHE A 242 5.24 -6.23 27.99
N GLN A 243 6.20 -6.24 28.92
CA GLN A 243 5.88 -6.13 30.35
C GLN A 243 5.26 -4.76 30.70
N GLN A 244 5.74 -3.67 30.10
CA GLN A 244 5.15 -2.33 30.26
C GLN A 244 3.74 -2.25 29.66
N LEU A 245 3.48 -3.01 28.59
CA LEU A 245 2.15 -3.17 28.00
C LEU A 245 1.24 -4.13 28.78
N GLY A 246 1.71 -4.67 29.91
CA GLY A 246 0.92 -5.54 30.79
C GLY A 246 0.74 -6.97 30.29
N GLN A 247 1.58 -7.45 29.36
CA GLN A 247 1.54 -8.82 28.87
C GLN A 247 2.00 -9.83 29.93
N ASP A 248 1.48 -11.05 29.84
CA ASP A 248 1.92 -12.15 30.70
C ASP A 248 3.41 -12.47 30.48
N ARG A 249 4.13 -12.79 31.56
CA ARG A 249 5.58 -13.02 31.54
C ARG A 249 5.95 -14.26 30.72
N VAL A 250 5.13 -15.30 30.73
CA VAL A 250 5.41 -16.55 30.00
C VAL A 250 5.22 -16.33 28.50
N ILE A 251 4.11 -15.71 28.10
CA ILE A 251 3.83 -15.33 26.70
C ILE A 251 4.93 -14.39 26.17
N THR A 252 5.31 -13.40 26.99
CA THR A 252 6.37 -12.45 26.68
C THR A 252 7.70 -13.15 26.39
N LYS A 253 8.12 -14.11 27.22
CA LYS A 253 9.37 -14.85 27.00
C LYS A 253 9.37 -15.65 25.70
N VAL A 254 8.25 -16.28 25.36
CA VAL A 254 8.08 -17.00 24.09
C VAL A 254 8.23 -16.03 22.92
N ALA A 255 7.56 -14.87 22.99
CA ALA A 255 7.63 -13.87 21.93
C ALA A 255 9.05 -13.29 21.76
N ALA A 256 9.76 -13.05 22.86
CA ALA A 256 11.15 -12.58 22.87
C ALA A 256 12.08 -13.57 22.18
N MET A 257 11.90 -14.85 22.52
CA MET A 257 12.67 -15.93 21.93
C MET A 257 12.41 -16.03 20.43
N TYR A 258 11.14 -15.94 20.01
CA TYR A 258 10.81 -15.96 18.58
C TYR A 258 11.46 -14.79 17.82
N LEU A 259 11.32 -13.55 18.31
CA LEU A 259 11.89 -12.35 17.67
C LEU A 259 13.42 -12.39 17.62
N THR A 260 14.07 -12.85 18.68
CA THR A 260 15.54 -12.97 18.74
C THR A 260 16.07 -13.91 17.67
N PHE A 261 15.41 -15.06 17.48
CA PHE A 261 15.80 -16.04 16.45
C PHE A 261 15.36 -15.63 15.03
N MET A 262 14.50 -14.62 14.89
CA MET A 262 14.09 -14.02 13.62
C MET A 262 15.04 -12.89 13.18
N LEU A 263 15.95 -12.41 14.03
CA LEU A 263 16.89 -11.33 13.70
C LEU A 263 17.68 -11.54 12.39
N PRO A 264 18.19 -12.74 12.06
CA PRO A 264 18.92 -12.93 10.82
C PRO A 264 18.04 -12.81 9.57
N GLU A 265 16.71 -12.81 9.71
CA GLU A 265 15.78 -12.53 8.61
C GLU A 265 15.87 -11.07 8.13
N LEU A 266 16.16 -10.12 9.01
CA LEU A 266 16.21 -8.69 8.68
C LEU A 266 17.22 -8.35 7.56
N PRO A 267 18.51 -8.74 7.62
CA PRO A 267 19.43 -8.49 6.51
C PRO A 267 19.03 -9.23 5.23
N ALA A 268 18.43 -10.42 5.34
CA ALA A 268 17.91 -11.13 4.17
C ALA A 268 16.75 -10.37 3.51
N LEU A 269 15.83 -9.79 4.28
CA LEU A 269 14.76 -8.92 3.80
C LEU A 269 15.29 -7.63 3.18
N ALA A 270 16.31 -7.03 3.78
CA ALA A 270 16.92 -5.79 3.29
C ALA A 270 17.47 -5.94 1.87
N HIS A 271 17.88 -7.15 1.47
CA HIS A 271 18.28 -7.46 0.11
C HIS A 271 17.14 -8.05 -0.75
N LEU A 272 16.29 -8.91 -0.19
CA LEU A 272 15.22 -9.59 -0.93
C LEU A 272 14.16 -8.61 -1.44
N LEU A 273 13.72 -7.64 -0.62
CA LEU A 273 12.67 -6.71 -0.99
C LEU A 273 13.08 -5.86 -2.22
N PRO A 274 14.26 -5.20 -2.24
CA PRO A 274 14.68 -4.44 -3.40
C PRO A 274 14.97 -5.33 -4.61
N LEU A 275 15.45 -6.57 -4.42
CA LEU A 275 15.75 -7.48 -5.52
C LEU A 275 14.48 -7.88 -6.28
N ARG A 276 13.39 -8.14 -5.54
CA ARG A 276 12.08 -8.40 -6.13
C ARG A 276 11.55 -7.18 -6.88
N SER A 277 11.73 -5.98 -6.34
CA SER A 277 11.34 -4.74 -7.02
C SER A 277 12.15 -4.53 -8.30
N LEU A 278 13.46 -4.76 -8.27
CA LEU A 278 14.35 -4.66 -9.43
C LEU A 278 13.93 -5.61 -10.56
N LEU A 279 13.61 -6.86 -10.25
CA LEU A 279 13.13 -7.83 -11.25
C LEU A 279 11.76 -7.44 -11.81
N ARG A 280 10.85 -6.98 -10.94
CA ARG A 280 9.54 -6.46 -11.34
C ARG A 280 9.65 -5.25 -12.25
N ALA A 281 10.57 -4.33 -11.95
CA ALA A 281 10.81 -3.16 -12.79
C ALA A 281 11.23 -3.51 -14.21
N GLN A 282 11.78 -4.71 -14.44
CA GLN A 282 12.15 -5.22 -15.75
C GLN A 282 11.05 -6.08 -16.39
N GLY A 283 9.90 -6.26 -15.73
CA GLY A 283 8.85 -7.20 -16.15
C GLY A 283 9.15 -8.68 -15.88
N LEU A 284 10.22 -8.98 -15.13
CA LEU A 284 10.62 -10.35 -14.80
C LEU A 284 9.92 -10.82 -13.52
N ASN A 285 8.60 -11.05 -13.62
CA ASN A 285 7.75 -11.40 -12.46
C ASN A 285 7.72 -12.91 -12.15
N SER A 286 7.83 -13.77 -13.17
CA SER A 286 7.78 -15.24 -13.03
C SER A 286 8.92 -15.89 -12.21
N PRO A 287 10.16 -15.39 -12.21
CA PRO A 287 11.24 -15.98 -11.41
C PRO A 287 10.91 -15.98 -9.91
N ALA A 288 10.28 -14.90 -9.43
CA ALA A 288 9.89 -14.77 -8.05
C ALA A 288 8.81 -15.78 -7.63
N SER A 289 7.89 -16.14 -8.52
CA SER A 289 6.86 -17.15 -8.23
C SER A 289 7.45 -18.55 -8.22
N VAL A 290 8.34 -18.88 -9.16
CA VAL A 290 9.00 -20.20 -9.20
C VAL A 290 9.83 -20.43 -7.94
N VAL A 291 10.66 -19.44 -7.57
CA VAL A 291 11.50 -19.53 -6.36
C VAL A 291 10.63 -19.60 -5.11
N ALA A 292 9.51 -18.85 -5.03
CA ALA A 292 8.59 -18.95 -3.90
C ALA A 292 7.94 -20.32 -3.78
N THR A 293 7.55 -20.94 -4.90
CA THR A 293 6.99 -22.30 -4.87
C THR A 293 8.01 -23.28 -4.30
N CYS A 294 9.26 -23.22 -4.76
CA CYS A 294 10.34 -24.05 -4.23
C CYS A 294 10.58 -23.77 -2.73
N ALA A 295 10.63 -22.50 -2.33
CA ALA A 295 10.83 -22.11 -0.94
C ALA A 295 9.70 -22.59 -0.02
N THR A 296 8.44 -22.50 -0.46
CA THR A 296 7.27 -23.01 0.29
C THR A 296 7.30 -24.52 0.43
N ILE A 297 7.64 -25.26 -0.63
CA ILE A 297 7.77 -26.73 -0.58
C ILE A 297 8.87 -27.12 0.41
N LEU A 298 10.02 -26.45 0.38
CA LEU A 298 11.13 -26.68 1.32
C LEU A 298 10.80 -26.25 2.75
N HIS A 299 9.88 -25.30 2.94
CA HIS A 299 9.55 -24.78 4.26
C HIS A 299 8.96 -25.84 5.20
N LEU A 300 8.11 -26.74 4.69
CA LEU A 300 7.49 -27.81 5.47
C LEU A 300 8.52 -28.79 6.08
N PRO A 301 9.43 -29.42 5.30
CA PRO A 301 10.44 -30.30 5.86
C PRO A 301 11.46 -29.54 6.71
N ILE A 302 11.77 -28.27 6.40
CA ILE A 302 12.64 -27.44 7.26
C ILE A 302 12.00 -27.21 8.63
N ASN A 303 10.71 -26.89 8.69
CA ASN A 303 10.00 -26.76 9.97
C ASN A 303 10.03 -28.09 10.72
N TYR A 304 9.65 -29.21 10.09
CA TYR A 304 9.68 -30.54 10.71
C TYR A 304 11.06 -30.84 11.33
N PHE A 305 12.12 -30.62 10.53
CA PHE A 305 13.49 -30.91 10.92
C PHE A 305 13.95 -30.03 12.09
N LEU A 306 13.76 -28.71 12.01
CA LEU A 306 14.22 -27.80 13.05
C LEU A 306 13.43 -27.98 14.36
N ILE A 307 12.13 -28.21 14.27
CA ILE A 307 11.25 -28.25 15.44
C ILE A 307 11.37 -29.59 16.16
N TRP A 308 11.22 -30.71 15.44
CA TRP A 308 11.11 -32.03 16.05
C TRP A 308 12.42 -32.82 16.01
N TYR A 309 13.14 -32.82 14.89
CA TYR A 309 14.39 -33.58 14.80
C TYR A 309 15.51 -32.94 15.61
N LEU A 310 15.67 -31.60 15.53
CA LEU A 310 16.63 -30.86 16.34
C LEU A 310 16.08 -30.38 17.69
N ASN A 311 14.80 -30.65 17.97
CA ASN A 311 14.11 -30.28 19.23
C ASN A 311 14.26 -28.79 19.62
N LEU A 312 14.21 -27.87 18.63
CA LEU A 312 14.40 -26.43 18.87
C LEU A 312 13.10 -25.70 19.25
N GLY A 313 11.95 -26.37 19.16
CA GLY A 313 10.64 -25.80 19.49
C GLY A 313 10.36 -24.47 18.77
N VAL A 314 9.96 -23.44 19.53
CA VAL A 314 9.62 -22.10 18.99
C VAL A 314 10.79 -21.44 18.27
N LYS A 315 12.03 -21.68 18.72
CA LYS A 315 13.24 -21.19 18.04
C LYS A 315 13.34 -21.78 16.64
N GLY A 316 13.01 -23.06 16.50
CA GLY A 316 12.99 -23.78 15.23
C GLY A 316 12.02 -23.15 14.22
N ILE A 317 10.85 -22.69 14.67
CA ILE A 317 9.85 -22.02 13.82
C ILE A 317 10.39 -20.67 13.31
N ALA A 318 10.97 -19.85 14.20
CA ALA A 318 11.58 -18.58 13.81
C ALA A 318 12.76 -18.77 12.83
N MET A 319 13.61 -19.78 13.08
CA MET A 319 14.71 -20.14 12.17
C MET A 319 14.20 -20.66 10.83
N ALA A 320 13.13 -21.47 10.79
CA ALA A 320 12.53 -21.95 9.55
C ALA A 320 12.00 -20.78 8.70
N SER A 321 11.42 -19.77 9.34
CA SER A 321 10.97 -18.52 8.73
C SER A 321 12.14 -17.75 8.10
N THR A 322 13.26 -17.67 8.82
CA THR A 322 14.52 -17.08 8.32
C THR A 322 15.06 -17.85 7.12
N CYS A 323 15.10 -19.19 7.20
CA CYS A 323 15.53 -20.05 6.09
C CYS A 323 14.66 -19.86 4.84
N PHE A 324 13.34 -19.70 4.98
CA PHE A 324 12.46 -19.40 3.85
C PHE A 324 12.88 -18.11 3.12
N THR A 325 13.14 -17.05 3.88
CA THR A 325 13.55 -15.75 3.33
C THR A 325 14.92 -15.84 2.64
N TYR A 326 15.87 -16.59 3.21
CA TYR A 326 17.15 -16.86 2.55
C TYR A 326 17.02 -17.73 1.30
N ASN A 327 16.19 -18.78 1.32
CA ASN A 327 15.92 -19.60 0.13
C ASN A 327 15.36 -18.75 -1.01
N MET A 328 14.44 -17.83 -0.70
CA MET A 328 13.92 -16.85 -1.64
C MET A 328 15.01 -15.91 -2.18
N ASN A 329 15.85 -15.39 -1.30
CA ASN A 329 16.91 -14.45 -1.66
C ASN A 329 17.98 -15.11 -2.54
N ILE A 330 18.49 -16.27 -2.12
CA ILE A 330 19.50 -17.05 -2.84
C ILE A 330 18.94 -17.53 -4.17
N GLY A 331 17.71 -18.07 -4.20
CA GLY A 331 17.08 -18.53 -5.44
C GLY A 331 16.93 -17.40 -6.49
N LEU A 332 16.54 -16.20 -6.05
CA LEU A 332 16.48 -15.04 -6.95
C LEU A 332 17.87 -14.56 -7.38
N LEU A 333 18.86 -14.57 -6.48
CA LEU A 333 20.25 -14.26 -6.84
C LEU A 333 20.79 -15.22 -7.90
N ILE A 334 20.59 -16.54 -7.72
CA ILE A 334 20.95 -17.56 -8.71
C ILE A 334 20.30 -17.23 -10.07
N TYR A 335 19.01 -16.91 -10.07
CA TYR A 335 18.33 -16.48 -11.30
C TYR A 335 19.00 -15.25 -11.94
N VAL A 336 19.31 -14.20 -11.17
CA VAL A 336 19.97 -13.00 -11.74
C VAL A 336 21.36 -13.30 -12.28
N PHE A 337 22.15 -14.14 -11.59
CA PHE A 337 23.48 -14.54 -12.07
C PHE A 337 23.41 -15.32 -13.39
N MET A 338 22.49 -16.27 -13.49
CA MET A 338 22.31 -17.13 -14.67
C MET A 338 21.58 -16.44 -15.83
N SER A 339 20.70 -15.49 -15.53
CA SER A 339 19.93 -14.79 -16.54
C SER A 339 20.81 -13.95 -17.45
N LYS A 340 20.54 -14.04 -18.75
CA LYS A 340 21.12 -13.19 -19.78
C LYS A 340 20.34 -11.90 -19.98
N VAL A 341 19.09 -11.85 -19.52
CA VAL A 341 18.15 -10.74 -19.70
C VAL A 341 18.13 -9.82 -18.49
N ALA A 342 18.25 -10.38 -17.29
CA ALA A 342 18.21 -9.58 -16.06
C ALA A 342 19.44 -8.66 -15.96
N ILE A 343 19.19 -7.39 -15.66
CA ILE A 343 20.22 -6.42 -15.35
C ILE A 343 20.98 -6.91 -14.11
N LYS A 344 22.31 -6.83 -14.19
CA LYS A 344 23.25 -7.18 -13.11
C LYS A 344 23.79 -5.89 -12.50
N PRO A 345 23.20 -5.37 -11.39
CA PRO A 345 23.57 -4.06 -10.83
C PRO A 345 25.06 -3.95 -10.48
N TRP A 346 25.69 -5.07 -10.14
CA TRP A 346 27.12 -5.15 -9.80
C TRP A 346 28.07 -5.07 -11.01
N ALA A 347 27.60 -5.33 -12.24
CA ALA A 347 28.46 -5.35 -13.43
C ALA A 347 28.98 -3.95 -13.81
N ALA A 348 28.19 -2.89 -13.58
CA ALA A 348 28.60 -1.52 -13.86
C ALA A 348 29.73 -1.04 -12.92
N ARG A 349 29.71 -1.46 -11.65
CA ARG A 349 30.71 -1.10 -10.65
C ARG A 349 31.99 -1.94 -10.76
N SER A 350 31.86 -3.19 -11.20
CA SER A 350 32.99 -4.14 -11.33
C SER A 350 34.05 -3.66 -12.34
N ARG A 351 33.65 -3.01 -13.44
CA ARG A 351 34.61 -2.44 -14.42
C ARG A 351 35.43 -1.27 -13.87
N ALA A 352 34.87 -0.47 -12.97
CA ALA A 352 35.58 0.59 -12.26
C ALA A 352 36.43 0.04 -11.08
N SER A 353 36.02 -1.08 -10.47
CA SER A 353 36.74 -1.68 -9.33
C SER A 353 37.88 -2.62 -9.73
N LEU A 354 37.85 -3.22 -10.93
CA LEU A 354 38.88 -4.16 -11.38
C LEU A 354 40.24 -3.47 -11.61
N PHE A 355 40.25 -2.16 -11.88
CA PHE A 355 41.46 -1.33 -11.96
C PHE A 355 42.01 -0.88 -10.58
N SER A 356 41.35 -1.23 -9.46
CA SER A 356 41.76 -0.84 -8.10
C SER A 356 41.73 -2.02 -7.12
N ALA A 357 42.15 -3.19 -7.58
CA ALA A 357 42.18 -4.45 -6.82
C ALA A 357 43.34 -4.57 -5.80
N GLY A 358 43.76 -3.45 -5.19
CA GLY A 358 44.91 -3.40 -4.27
C GLY A 358 44.59 -3.10 -2.80
N LYS A 359 43.32 -2.88 -2.41
CA LYS A 359 42.96 -2.52 -1.01
C LYS A 359 41.86 -3.45 -0.51
N GLY A 360 42.13 -4.18 0.58
CA GLY A 360 41.29 -5.27 1.11
C GLY A 360 39.85 -4.90 1.48
N LEU A 361 39.09 -5.89 1.97
CA LEU A 361 37.64 -5.83 2.26
C LEU A 361 37.20 -4.57 3.05
N CYS A 362 38.03 -4.13 4.00
CA CYS A 362 37.78 -2.92 4.80
C CYS A 362 37.92 -1.60 4.00
N GLY A 363 38.90 -1.52 3.10
CA GLY A 363 39.10 -0.36 2.21
C GLY A 363 38.04 -0.27 1.09
N HIS A 364 37.40 -1.39 0.76
CA HIS A 364 36.24 -1.42 -0.13
C HIS A 364 34.97 -0.96 0.60
N LEU A 365 34.77 -1.39 1.85
CA LEU A 365 33.65 -0.96 2.69
C LEU A 365 33.70 0.55 3.01
N LEU A 366 34.88 1.09 3.33
CA LEU A 366 35.07 2.53 3.56
C LEU A 366 34.88 3.38 2.29
N ARG A 367 35.27 2.87 1.11
CA ARG A 367 34.99 3.54 -0.18
C ARG A 367 33.51 3.49 -0.54
N LEU A 368 32.84 2.37 -0.28
CA LEU A 368 31.38 2.27 -0.39
C LEU A 368 30.73 3.27 0.54
N LEU A 369 31.09 3.31 1.83
CA LEU A 369 30.57 4.27 2.81
C LEU A 369 30.77 5.74 2.36
N ARG A 370 31.94 6.08 1.83
CA ARG A 370 32.24 7.43 1.32
C ARG A 370 31.46 7.77 0.05
N SER A 371 31.33 6.83 -0.87
CA SER A 371 30.48 6.96 -2.07
C SER A 371 29.00 7.08 -1.69
N LEU A 372 28.58 6.46 -0.59
CA LEU A 372 27.23 6.52 -0.07
C LEU A 372 26.92 7.87 0.57
N LEU A 373 27.86 8.51 1.26
CA LEU A 373 27.64 9.87 1.77
C LEU A 373 27.55 10.94 0.69
N LYS A 374 28.12 10.69 -0.51
CA LYS A 374 28.12 11.65 -1.63
C LYS A 374 26.92 11.51 -2.57
N MET A 375 26.37 10.30 -2.70
CA MET A 375 25.22 10.03 -3.56
C MET A 375 23.99 10.88 -3.22
N GLY A 376 23.30 11.44 -4.23
CA GLY A 376 22.02 12.11 -4.04
C GLY A 376 20.93 11.16 -3.51
N TRP A 377 20.56 11.31 -2.23
CA TRP A 377 19.48 10.52 -1.57
C TRP A 377 18.12 11.18 -1.63
N ALA A 378 18.07 12.49 -1.90
CA ALA A 378 16.86 13.28 -1.80
C ALA A 378 15.71 12.74 -2.67
N PRO A 379 15.91 12.34 -3.94
CA PRO A 379 14.83 11.78 -4.75
C PRO A 379 14.26 10.48 -4.16
N LEU A 380 15.12 9.55 -3.74
CA LEU A 380 14.70 8.28 -3.13
C LEU A 380 13.97 8.51 -1.80
N LEU A 381 14.53 9.29 -0.89
CA LEU A 381 13.91 9.56 0.41
C LEU A 381 12.59 10.33 0.30
N SER A 382 12.45 11.20 -0.71
CA SER A 382 11.22 11.94 -0.97
C SER A 382 10.02 11.04 -1.32
N LEU A 383 10.30 9.83 -1.82
CA LEU A 383 9.30 8.80 -2.13
C LEU A 383 9.24 7.71 -1.06
N ALA A 384 10.38 7.26 -0.54
CA ALA A 384 10.47 6.20 0.46
C ALA A 384 9.85 6.57 1.80
N ILE A 385 10.05 7.80 2.31
CA ILE A 385 9.50 8.21 3.61
C ILE A 385 7.96 8.28 3.56
N PRO A 386 7.33 8.90 2.54
CA PRO A 386 5.88 8.85 2.45
C PRO A 386 5.36 7.43 2.21
N SER A 387 6.00 6.62 1.37
CA SER A 387 5.60 5.21 1.17
C SER A 387 5.69 4.38 2.47
N LEU A 388 6.71 4.64 3.29
CA LEU A 388 6.83 4.10 4.65
C LEU A 388 5.58 4.39 5.48
N PHE A 389 5.23 5.66 5.64
CA PHE A 389 4.05 6.03 6.43
C PHE A 389 2.77 5.46 5.83
N SER A 390 2.62 5.45 4.51
CA SER A 390 1.43 4.90 3.87
C SER A 390 1.23 3.42 4.20
N VAL A 391 2.28 2.60 4.12
CA VAL A 391 2.21 1.17 4.42
C VAL A 391 2.03 0.92 5.92
N CYS A 392 2.80 1.62 6.77
CA CYS A 392 2.68 1.47 8.22
C CYS A 392 1.29 1.87 8.72
N LEU A 393 0.75 3.01 8.27
CA LEU A 393 -0.57 3.47 8.70
C LEU A 393 -1.68 2.51 8.28
N GLU A 394 -1.57 1.87 7.11
CA GLU A 394 -2.50 0.84 6.66
C GLU A 394 -2.43 -0.41 7.55
N TRP A 395 -1.23 -0.90 7.85
CA TRP A 395 -1.04 -2.11 8.66
C TRP A 395 -1.40 -1.89 10.14
N TRP A 396 -0.97 -0.76 10.71
CA TRP A 396 -1.22 -0.42 12.10
C TRP A 396 -2.70 -0.21 12.39
N TRP A 397 -3.47 0.26 11.41
CA TRP A 397 -4.91 0.43 11.58
C TRP A 397 -5.60 -0.90 11.91
N TYR A 398 -5.24 -1.99 11.23
CA TYR A 398 -5.80 -3.33 11.53
C TYR A 398 -5.41 -3.83 12.92
N GLU A 399 -4.16 -3.59 13.35
CA GLU A 399 -3.69 -3.95 14.69
C GLU A 399 -4.38 -3.12 15.78
N ILE A 400 -4.68 -1.84 15.52
CA ILE A 400 -5.47 -0.99 16.41
C ILE A 400 -6.90 -1.53 16.53
N ILE A 401 -7.55 -1.93 15.43
CA ILE A 401 -8.89 -2.53 15.48
C ILE A 401 -8.89 -3.87 16.21
N LEU A 402 -7.88 -4.70 15.99
CA LEU A 402 -7.70 -5.94 16.74
C LEU A 402 -7.62 -5.65 18.25
N PHE A 403 -6.82 -4.65 18.65
CA PHE A 403 -6.71 -4.23 20.03
C PHE A 403 -8.05 -3.69 20.58
N LEU A 404 -8.73 -2.81 19.85
CA LEU A 404 -10.02 -2.26 20.24
C LEU A 404 -11.10 -3.34 20.35
N SER A 405 -11.05 -4.39 19.53
CA SER A 405 -11.98 -5.53 19.65
C SER A 405 -11.84 -6.25 21.00
N GLY A 406 -10.64 -6.25 21.59
CA GLY A 406 -10.39 -6.79 22.93
C GLY A 406 -10.88 -5.92 24.08
N LEU A 407 -11.39 -4.72 23.81
CA LEU A 407 -12.01 -3.84 24.80
C LEU A 407 -13.55 -3.91 24.79
N LEU A 408 -14.13 -4.69 23.88
CA LEU A 408 -15.57 -4.94 23.83
C LEU A 408 -16.02 -5.84 25.00
N GLU A 409 -17.34 -5.90 25.24
CA GLU A 409 -17.94 -6.67 26.34
C GLU A 409 -17.58 -8.17 26.29
N ASN A 410 -17.44 -8.74 25.08
CA ASN A 410 -17.01 -10.13 24.85
C ASN A 410 -15.64 -10.16 24.14
N PRO A 411 -14.53 -9.98 24.88
CA PRO A 411 -13.21 -9.77 24.28
C PRO A 411 -12.67 -11.03 23.59
N GLU A 412 -12.87 -12.22 24.16
CA GLU A 412 -12.36 -13.48 23.60
C GLU A 412 -12.95 -13.75 22.19
N SER A 413 -14.27 -13.70 22.07
CA SER A 413 -14.96 -13.95 20.80
C SER A 413 -14.71 -12.83 19.78
N SER A 414 -14.61 -11.57 20.23
CA SER A 414 -14.38 -10.42 19.34
C SER A 414 -12.96 -10.39 18.78
N VAL A 415 -11.95 -10.70 19.60
CA VAL A 415 -10.56 -10.81 19.16
C VAL A 415 -10.38 -11.99 18.22
N ALA A 416 -10.96 -13.15 18.56
CA ALA A 416 -10.91 -14.33 17.70
C ALA A 416 -11.59 -14.08 16.34
N ALA A 417 -12.77 -13.45 16.33
CA ALA A 417 -13.45 -13.06 15.10
C ALA A 417 -12.61 -12.06 14.28
N THR A 418 -12.03 -11.03 14.92
CA THR A 418 -11.19 -10.03 14.24
C THR A 418 -9.97 -10.68 13.62
N GLY A 419 -9.30 -11.60 14.33
CA GLY A 419 -8.16 -12.35 13.81
C GLY A 419 -8.51 -13.19 12.58
N ILE A 420 -9.65 -13.90 12.60
CA ILE A 420 -10.12 -14.67 11.44
C ILE A 420 -10.42 -13.74 10.25
N ILE A 421 -11.05 -12.59 10.49
CA ILE A 421 -11.31 -11.61 9.43
C ILE A 421 -10.01 -11.05 8.87
N MET A 422 -9.05 -10.65 9.71
CA MET A 422 -7.74 -10.17 9.25
C MET A 422 -7.03 -11.19 8.36
N GLN A 423 -7.07 -12.48 8.71
CA GLN A 423 -6.49 -13.54 7.89
C GLN A 423 -7.24 -13.71 6.56
N THR A 424 -8.58 -13.64 6.58
CA THR A 424 -9.42 -13.73 5.38
C THR A 424 -9.18 -12.53 4.46
N THR A 425 -9.20 -11.32 5.01
CA THR A 425 -8.91 -10.07 4.31
C THR A 425 -7.48 -10.07 3.75
N GLY A 426 -6.49 -10.56 4.50
CA GLY A 426 -5.12 -10.69 4.02
C GLY A 426 -5.01 -11.59 2.79
N ALA A 427 -5.77 -12.68 2.73
CA ALA A 427 -5.83 -13.56 1.56
C ALA A 427 -6.54 -12.88 0.37
N ILE A 428 -7.65 -12.18 0.62
CA ILE A 428 -8.37 -11.40 -0.40
C ILE A 428 -7.49 -10.28 -0.97
N TYR A 429 -6.71 -9.60 -0.13
CA TYR A 429 -5.85 -8.47 -0.49
C TYR A 429 -4.68 -8.83 -1.42
N VAL A 430 -4.34 -10.12 -1.56
CA VAL A 430 -3.24 -10.59 -2.42
C VAL A 430 -3.43 -10.15 -3.88
N MET A 431 -4.63 -10.32 -4.44
CA MET A 431 -4.91 -9.99 -5.83
C MET A 431 -4.97 -8.47 -6.08
N PRO A 432 -5.69 -7.66 -5.27
CA PRO A 432 -5.61 -6.20 -5.27
C PRO A 432 -4.17 -5.68 -5.27
N PHE A 433 -3.36 -6.17 -4.33
CA PHE A 433 -1.96 -5.77 -4.20
C PHE A 433 -1.14 -6.12 -5.45
N ALA A 434 -1.34 -7.32 -6.01
CA ALA A 434 -0.64 -7.74 -7.22
C ALA A 434 -1.04 -6.93 -8.46
N LEU A 435 -2.34 -6.63 -8.60
CA LEU A 435 -2.86 -5.77 -9.68
C LEU A 435 -2.28 -4.36 -9.56
N SER A 436 -2.33 -3.75 -8.38
CA SER A 436 -1.77 -2.43 -8.11
C SER A 436 -0.29 -2.30 -8.48
N LEU A 437 0.53 -3.27 -8.08
CA LEU A 437 1.94 -3.30 -8.45
C LEU A 437 2.13 -3.43 -9.96
N SER A 438 1.31 -4.24 -10.63
CA SER A 438 1.42 -4.48 -12.09
C SER A 438 0.95 -3.29 -12.91
N ILE A 439 -0.12 -2.62 -12.50
CA ILE A 439 -0.60 -1.39 -13.14
C ILE A 439 0.44 -0.28 -12.90
N SER A 440 0.98 -0.15 -11.69
CA SER A 440 2.06 0.80 -11.37
C SER A 440 3.29 0.57 -12.24
N GLN A 441 3.67 -0.70 -12.44
CA GLN A 441 4.76 -1.10 -13.32
C GLN A 441 4.51 -0.65 -14.77
N ARG A 442 3.34 -0.98 -15.34
CA ARG A 442 2.96 -0.58 -16.71
C ARG A 442 2.93 0.94 -16.87
N VAL A 443 2.22 1.65 -15.99
CA VAL A 443 2.13 3.11 -16.02
C VAL A 443 3.52 3.75 -15.89
N GLY A 444 4.37 3.25 -14.99
CA GLY A 444 5.74 3.73 -14.86
C GLY A 444 6.59 3.51 -16.11
N HIS A 445 6.45 2.36 -16.78
CA HIS A 445 7.14 2.07 -18.05
C HIS A 445 6.73 3.04 -19.16
N GLU A 446 5.42 3.23 -19.35
CA GLU A 446 4.88 4.10 -20.42
C GLU A 446 5.21 5.57 -20.15
N LEU A 447 5.15 6.03 -18.88
CA LEU A 447 5.58 7.38 -18.50
C LEU A 447 7.07 7.59 -18.76
N GLY A 448 7.92 6.63 -18.38
CA GLY A 448 9.37 6.68 -18.64
C GLY A 448 9.70 6.68 -20.14
N ALA A 449 8.88 6.02 -20.96
CA ALA A 449 9.02 5.98 -22.41
C ALA A 449 8.48 7.24 -23.12
N GLY A 450 7.96 8.23 -22.39
CA GLY A 450 7.37 9.45 -22.96
C GLY A 450 6.01 9.22 -23.63
N GLN A 451 5.26 8.19 -23.22
CA GLN A 451 3.97 7.81 -23.81
C GLN A 451 2.79 8.04 -22.82
N PRO A 452 2.42 9.29 -22.50
CA PRO A 452 1.40 9.59 -21.49
C PRO A 452 0.01 9.07 -21.86
N SER A 453 -0.33 9.02 -23.15
CA SER A 453 -1.62 8.47 -23.62
C SER A 453 -1.76 6.98 -23.31
N ARG A 454 -0.68 6.21 -23.43
CA ARG A 454 -0.64 4.79 -23.09
C ARG A 454 -0.64 4.58 -21.59
N ALA A 455 0.13 5.37 -20.84
CA ALA A 455 0.06 5.38 -19.38
C ALA A 455 -1.37 5.60 -18.87
N ARG A 456 -2.10 6.57 -19.44
CA ARG A 456 -3.51 6.83 -19.11
C ARG A 456 -4.41 5.66 -19.44
N LEU A 457 -4.23 5.02 -20.60
CA LEU A 457 -5.00 3.84 -20.99
C LEU A 457 -4.77 2.67 -20.03
N SER A 458 -3.51 2.34 -19.71
CA SER A 458 -3.15 1.28 -18.76
C SER A 458 -3.76 1.54 -17.37
N ALA A 459 -3.77 2.80 -16.91
CA ALA A 459 -4.40 3.18 -15.66
C ALA A 459 -5.92 2.93 -15.67
N ILE A 460 -6.62 3.39 -16.72
CA ILE A 460 -8.08 3.22 -16.85
C ILE A 460 -8.47 1.73 -16.91
N ILE A 461 -7.75 0.94 -17.71
CA ILE A 461 -8.00 -0.50 -17.83
C ILE A 461 -7.71 -1.20 -16.50
N GLY A 462 -6.59 -0.86 -15.86
CA GLY A 462 -6.22 -1.38 -14.54
C GLY A 462 -7.31 -1.14 -13.49
N VAL A 463 -7.84 0.08 -13.43
CA VAL A 463 -8.94 0.47 -12.52
C VAL A 463 -10.22 -0.28 -12.84
N SER A 464 -10.51 -0.49 -14.11
CA SER A 464 -11.70 -1.24 -14.54
C SER A 464 -11.62 -2.71 -14.11
N ILE A 465 -10.46 -3.34 -14.26
CA ILE A 465 -10.20 -4.71 -13.78
C ILE A 465 -10.31 -4.77 -12.25
N ALA A 466 -9.74 -3.79 -11.57
CA ALA A 466 -9.85 -3.59 -10.14
C ALA A 466 -11.32 -3.52 -9.70
N PHE A 467 -12.12 -2.63 -10.29
CA PHE A 467 -13.54 -2.48 -9.99
C PHE A 467 -14.31 -3.82 -10.10
N ILE A 468 -14.10 -4.55 -11.21
CA ILE A 468 -14.77 -5.83 -11.45
C ILE A 468 -14.37 -6.86 -10.38
N TYR A 469 -13.08 -6.95 -10.04
CA TYR A 469 -12.62 -7.86 -8.99
C TYR A 469 -13.23 -7.49 -7.62
N GLY A 470 -13.31 -6.20 -7.28
CA GLY A 470 -13.93 -5.72 -6.05
C GLY A 470 -15.40 -6.13 -5.93
N LEU A 471 -16.16 -6.02 -7.02
CA LEU A 471 -17.55 -6.48 -7.10
C LEU A 471 -17.68 -8.00 -6.88
N VAL A 472 -16.81 -8.79 -7.50
CA VAL A 472 -16.79 -10.24 -7.29
C VAL A 472 -16.48 -10.59 -5.84
N VAL A 473 -15.46 -9.97 -5.24
CA VAL A 473 -15.08 -10.20 -3.84
C VAL A 473 -16.20 -9.80 -2.88
N PHE A 474 -16.84 -8.66 -3.11
CA PHE A 474 -17.98 -8.24 -2.30
C PHE A 474 -19.14 -9.22 -2.40
N GLY A 475 -19.51 -9.64 -3.61
CA GLY A 475 -20.56 -10.63 -3.83
C GLY A 475 -20.27 -11.97 -3.16
N LEU A 476 -19.02 -12.44 -3.25
CA LEU A 476 -18.57 -13.66 -2.56
C LEU A 476 -18.59 -13.50 -1.04
N SER A 477 -18.14 -12.36 -0.52
CA SER A 477 -18.12 -12.09 0.93
C SER A 477 -19.53 -12.06 1.51
N VAL A 478 -20.50 -11.50 0.79
CA VAL A 478 -21.92 -11.51 1.17
C VAL A 478 -22.50 -12.92 1.09
N SER A 479 -22.23 -13.66 0.02
CA SER A 479 -22.79 -14.99 -0.22
C SER A 479 -22.23 -16.05 0.74
N LEU A 480 -20.94 -15.98 1.05
CA LEU A 480 -20.23 -16.95 1.90
C LEU A 480 -20.22 -16.58 3.38
N ARG A 481 -20.86 -15.47 3.79
CA ARG A 481 -20.82 -14.94 5.17
C ARG A 481 -21.16 -15.95 6.26
N ASN A 482 -22.05 -16.91 5.97
CA ASN A 482 -22.51 -17.93 6.93
C ASN A 482 -21.72 -19.25 6.87
N VAL A 483 -20.93 -19.46 5.82
CA VAL A 483 -20.17 -20.70 5.58
C VAL A 483 -18.71 -20.51 5.97
N LEU A 484 -18.14 -19.34 5.64
CA LEU A 484 -16.72 -19.07 5.82
C LEU A 484 -16.29 -19.17 7.29
N GLY A 485 -17.13 -18.71 8.23
CA GLY A 485 -16.83 -18.84 9.67
C GLY A 485 -16.72 -20.29 10.14
N LYS A 486 -17.48 -21.22 9.54
CA LYS A 486 -17.46 -22.65 9.88
C LYS A 486 -16.18 -23.36 9.44
N LEU A 487 -15.41 -22.77 8.53
CA LEU A 487 -14.09 -23.29 8.13
C LEU A 487 -13.03 -23.06 9.21
N TYR A 488 -13.23 -22.05 10.08
CA TYR A 488 -12.26 -21.66 11.09
C TYR A 488 -12.62 -22.15 12.49
N THR A 489 -13.91 -22.18 12.84
CA THR A 489 -14.35 -22.53 14.20
C THR A 489 -15.76 -23.11 14.21
N ASN A 490 -16.06 -23.87 15.27
CA ASN A 490 -17.41 -24.38 15.58
C ASN A 490 -18.15 -23.49 16.60
N ASP A 491 -17.52 -22.42 17.10
CA ASP A 491 -18.14 -21.50 18.04
C ASP A 491 -19.17 -20.59 17.35
N VAL A 492 -20.44 -20.75 17.75
CA VAL A 492 -21.59 -20.03 17.19
C VAL A 492 -21.46 -18.51 17.39
N GLN A 493 -20.89 -18.05 18.51
CA GLN A 493 -20.72 -16.62 18.78
C GLN A 493 -19.73 -16.01 17.79
N ILE A 494 -18.59 -16.66 17.58
CA ILE A 494 -17.56 -16.20 16.63
C ILE A 494 -18.13 -16.21 15.21
N ILE A 495 -18.82 -17.28 14.80
CA ILE A 495 -19.47 -17.37 13.48
C ILE A 495 -20.47 -16.23 13.28
N SER A 496 -21.26 -15.89 14.32
CA SER A 496 -22.20 -14.78 14.23
C SER A 496 -21.49 -13.43 13.99
N LEU A 497 -20.39 -13.15 14.70
CA LEU A 497 -19.60 -11.94 14.52
C LEU A 497 -18.97 -11.86 13.12
N LEU A 498 -18.47 -12.99 12.61
CA LEU A 498 -17.92 -13.10 11.26
C LEU A 498 -18.97 -12.82 10.19
N SER A 499 -20.16 -13.39 10.32
CA SER A 499 -21.25 -13.21 9.34
C SER A 499 -21.69 -11.75 9.20
N LEU A 500 -21.45 -10.93 10.23
CA LEU A 500 -21.78 -9.51 10.26
C LEU A 500 -20.69 -8.64 9.66
N ALA A 501 -19.43 -8.97 9.91
CA ALA A 501 -18.32 -8.15 9.47
C ALA A 501 -17.83 -8.52 8.07
N LEU A 502 -17.98 -9.77 7.60
CA LEU A 502 -17.58 -10.19 6.24
C LEU A 502 -18.17 -9.34 5.10
N PRO A 503 -19.48 -9.02 5.10
CA PRO A 503 -20.05 -8.10 4.11
C PRO A 503 -19.45 -6.69 4.18
N VAL A 504 -19.22 -6.20 5.39
CA VAL A 504 -18.68 -4.85 5.66
C VAL A 504 -17.23 -4.76 5.21
N THR A 505 -16.42 -5.80 5.45
CA THR A 505 -15.06 -5.89 4.93
C THR A 505 -15.02 -6.09 3.42
N GLY A 506 -15.93 -6.88 2.85
CA GLY A 506 -16.04 -7.02 1.40
C GLY A 506 -16.31 -5.68 0.71
N LEU A 507 -17.13 -4.83 1.33
CA LEU A 507 -17.41 -3.47 0.84
C LEU A 507 -16.17 -2.56 0.96
N ALA A 508 -15.46 -2.64 2.08
CA ALA A 508 -14.20 -1.89 2.29
C ALA A 508 -13.10 -2.31 1.30
N GLU A 509 -13.02 -3.60 0.95
CA GLU A 509 -12.06 -4.12 -0.04
C GLU A 509 -12.39 -3.69 -1.46
N TRP A 510 -13.69 -3.59 -1.80
CA TRP A 510 -14.10 -2.95 -3.06
C TRP A 510 -13.53 -1.54 -3.16
N GLU A 511 -13.77 -0.71 -2.14
CA GLU A 511 -13.35 0.69 -2.13
C GLU A 511 -11.81 0.84 -2.16
N THR A 512 -11.09 -0.04 -1.47
CA THR A 512 -9.61 -0.11 -1.46
C THR A 512 -9.03 -0.35 -2.85
N LEU A 513 -9.77 -1.02 -3.72
CA LEU A 513 -9.29 -1.40 -5.03
C LEU A 513 -9.37 -0.25 -6.04
N HIS A 514 -10.25 0.74 -5.81
CA HIS A 514 -10.20 2.03 -6.49
C HIS A 514 -9.04 2.91 -6.00
N ARG A 515 -8.68 2.79 -4.71
CA ARG A 515 -7.60 3.56 -4.06
C ARG A 515 -6.22 3.26 -4.66
N GLN A 516 -6.02 2.06 -5.19
CA GLN A 516 -4.75 1.59 -5.75
C GLN A 516 -4.47 2.07 -7.19
N LEU A 517 -5.14 3.15 -7.58
CA LEU A 517 -4.78 3.97 -8.72
C LEU A 517 -3.29 4.36 -8.68
N PRO A 518 -2.47 3.98 -9.67
CA PRO A 518 -1.14 4.55 -9.85
C PRO A 518 -1.31 5.92 -10.47
N VAL A 519 -1.75 6.86 -9.65
CA VAL A 519 -1.86 8.26 -10.02
C VAL A 519 -0.75 8.96 -9.30
N GLU A 520 0.33 9.14 -10.07
CA GLU A 520 1.46 10.01 -9.79
C GLU A 520 2.51 9.50 -8.78
N PRO A 521 3.77 9.92 -8.98
CA PRO A 521 4.81 9.86 -7.94
C PRO A 521 4.55 10.89 -6.82
N ARG A 522 3.32 10.93 -6.27
CA ARG A 522 2.93 11.79 -5.16
C ARG A 522 2.56 11.00 -3.90
N PRO A 523 3.46 10.16 -3.36
CA PRO A 523 3.18 9.42 -2.15
C PRO A 523 2.93 10.37 -0.96
N LYS A 524 3.40 11.63 -1.02
CA LYS A 524 3.05 12.70 -0.06
C LYS A 524 1.56 13.01 0.00
N ILE A 525 0.86 13.06 -1.13
CA ILE A 525 -0.59 13.31 -1.17
C ILE A 525 -1.33 12.07 -0.66
N GLY A 526 -0.91 10.88 -1.11
CA GLY A 526 -1.46 9.60 -0.65
C GLY A 526 -1.41 9.46 0.87
N VAL A 527 -0.29 9.78 1.51
CA VAL A 527 -0.18 9.77 2.99
C VAL A 527 -1.12 10.76 3.65
N ARG A 528 -1.22 12.00 3.15
CA ARG A 528 -2.13 13.01 3.72
C ARG A 528 -3.58 12.55 3.67
N ILE A 529 -3.99 11.97 2.54
CA ILE A 529 -5.33 11.40 2.37
C ILE A 529 -5.51 10.21 3.32
N ASN A 530 -4.53 9.31 3.42
CA ASN A 530 -4.60 8.13 4.27
C ASN A 530 -4.75 8.50 5.76
N ILE A 531 -3.96 9.47 6.24
CA ILE A 531 -4.08 10.01 7.62
C ILE A 531 -5.47 10.62 7.83
N ALA A 532 -5.94 11.48 6.92
CA ALA A 532 -7.24 12.12 7.05
C ALA A 532 -8.38 11.10 7.08
N ALA A 533 -8.36 10.13 6.16
CA ALA A 533 -9.43 9.16 6.00
C ALA A 533 -9.45 8.10 7.12
N PHE A 534 -8.31 7.47 7.43
CA PHE A 534 -8.28 6.35 8.39
C PHE A 534 -8.16 6.80 9.84
N TYR A 535 -7.42 7.88 10.12
CA TYR A 535 -7.08 8.28 11.48
C TYR A 535 -7.89 9.48 11.97
N LEU A 536 -8.29 10.42 11.10
CA LEU A 536 -9.11 11.56 11.51
C LEU A 536 -10.62 11.31 11.36
N ILE A 537 -11.03 10.43 10.44
CA ILE A 537 -12.44 10.10 10.20
C ILE A 537 -12.74 8.67 10.68
N GLY A 538 -12.05 7.69 10.10
CA GLY A 538 -12.30 6.27 10.33
C GLY A 538 -12.22 5.83 11.78
N LEU A 539 -11.04 6.01 12.38
CA LEU A 539 -10.76 5.54 13.74
C LEU A 539 -11.65 6.21 14.80
N PRO A 540 -11.86 7.54 14.81
CA PRO A 540 -12.83 8.17 15.70
C PRO A 540 -14.24 7.61 15.51
N LEU A 541 -14.68 7.41 14.27
CA LEU A 541 -16.00 6.85 13.99
C LEU A 541 -16.12 5.39 14.46
N SER A 542 -15.09 4.55 14.27
CA SER A 542 -15.03 3.20 14.83
C SER A 542 -15.21 3.22 16.35
N VAL A 543 -14.51 4.13 17.05
CA VAL A 543 -14.59 4.26 18.51
C VAL A 543 -15.96 4.76 18.96
N ILE A 544 -16.50 5.80 18.32
CA ILE A 544 -17.81 6.37 18.66
C ILE A 544 -18.91 5.34 18.44
N LEU A 545 -18.95 4.68 17.27
CA LEU A 545 -19.96 3.66 16.97
C LEU A 545 -19.86 2.46 17.92
N ALA A 546 -18.64 1.96 18.18
CA ALA A 546 -18.44 0.77 19.00
C ALA A 546 -18.75 1.02 20.49
N PHE A 547 -18.22 2.09 21.08
CA PHE A 547 -18.22 2.29 22.53
C PHE A 547 -19.23 3.34 23.02
N VAL A 548 -19.41 4.44 22.29
CA VAL A 548 -20.32 5.53 22.71
C VAL A 548 -21.76 5.18 22.37
N LEU A 549 -21.99 4.81 21.10
CA LEU A 549 -23.30 4.40 20.59
C LEU A 549 -23.63 2.92 20.88
N LYS A 550 -22.69 2.18 21.48
CA LYS A 550 -22.83 0.78 21.89
C LYS A 550 -23.30 -0.15 20.77
N ILE A 551 -22.91 0.13 19.53
CA ILE A 551 -23.14 -0.74 18.38
C ILE A 551 -22.19 -1.96 18.43
N GLY A 552 -21.18 -1.92 19.31
CA GLY A 552 -20.28 -3.01 19.61
C GLY A 552 -19.38 -3.37 18.43
N TYR A 553 -19.20 -4.67 18.18
CA TYR A 553 -18.31 -5.19 17.14
C TYR A 553 -18.59 -4.62 15.74
N ARG A 554 -19.87 -4.46 15.37
CA ARG A 554 -20.25 -3.88 14.07
C ARG A 554 -19.78 -2.44 13.92
N GLY A 555 -19.78 -1.67 15.01
CA GLY A 555 -19.34 -0.27 15.02
C GLY A 555 -17.87 -0.11 14.59
N LEU A 556 -17.01 -1.04 15.02
CA LEU A 556 -15.59 -1.02 14.63
C LEU A 556 -15.41 -1.12 13.12
N TRP A 557 -16.10 -2.07 12.48
CA TRP A 557 -16.01 -2.31 11.03
C TRP A 557 -16.76 -1.27 10.19
N LEU A 558 -17.82 -0.67 10.71
CA LEU A 558 -18.48 0.46 10.02
C LEU A 558 -17.56 1.68 9.90
N GLY A 559 -16.69 1.92 10.88
CA GLY A 559 -15.65 2.96 10.76
C GLY A 559 -14.60 2.66 9.67
N LEU A 560 -14.33 1.37 9.38
CA LEU A 560 -13.51 1.00 8.21
C LEU A 560 -14.17 1.44 6.90
N VAL A 561 -15.45 1.13 6.73
CA VAL A 561 -16.18 1.54 5.51
C VAL A 561 -16.20 3.06 5.38
N ALA A 562 -16.46 3.79 6.46
CA ALA A 562 -16.41 5.25 6.42
C ALA A 562 -15.02 5.80 6.05
N SER A 563 -13.96 5.18 6.56
CA SER A 563 -12.58 5.56 6.20
C SER A 563 -12.30 5.35 4.71
N GLN A 564 -12.75 4.22 4.15
CA GLN A 564 -12.51 3.87 2.77
C GLN A 564 -13.33 4.75 1.82
N ALA A 565 -14.61 5.00 2.15
CA ALA A 565 -15.45 5.94 1.42
C ALA A 565 -14.86 7.35 1.39
N ALA A 566 -14.35 7.85 2.53
CA ALA A 566 -13.65 9.13 2.59
C ALA A 566 -12.36 9.13 1.76
N CYS A 567 -11.58 8.04 1.81
CA CYS A 567 -10.34 7.90 1.06
C CYS A 567 -10.58 7.93 -0.46
N VAL A 568 -11.54 7.13 -0.95
CA VAL A 568 -11.92 7.10 -2.37
C VAL A 568 -12.41 8.46 -2.85
N SER A 569 -13.25 9.12 -2.05
CA SER A 569 -13.77 10.46 -2.40
C SER A 569 -12.64 11.48 -2.56
N LEU A 570 -11.69 11.50 -1.63
CA LEU A 570 -10.53 12.39 -1.67
C LEU A 570 -9.58 12.06 -2.83
N MET A 571 -9.35 10.77 -3.11
CA MET A 571 -8.51 10.34 -4.23
C MET A 571 -9.12 10.68 -5.58
N VAL A 572 -10.41 10.44 -5.78
CA VAL A 572 -11.13 10.83 -7.02
C VAL A 572 -11.06 12.34 -7.21
N TYR A 573 -11.28 13.11 -6.15
CA TYR A 573 -11.12 14.57 -6.20
C TYR A 573 -9.72 14.99 -6.66
N THR A 574 -8.67 14.37 -6.12
CA THR A 574 -7.29 14.67 -6.55
C THR A 574 -7.02 14.25 -8.00
N LEU A 575 -7.52 13.08 -8.42
CA LEU A 575 -7.35 12.57 -9.79
C LEU A 575 -7.98 13.50 -10.82
N VAL A 576 -9.19 13.99 -10.57
CA VAL A 576 -9.90 14.91 -11.48
C VAL A 576 -9.17 16.25 -11.59
N LYS A 577 -8.47 16.67 -10.53
CA LYS A 577 -7.70 17.92 -10.49
C LYS A 577 -6.25 17.78 -11.00
N THR A 578 -5.82 16.56 -11.33
CA THR A 578 -4.45 16.31 -11.79
C THR A 578 -4.26 16.73 -13.25
N ASP A 579 -3.28 17.59 -13.49
CA ASP A 579 -2.78 17.91 -14.82
C ASP A 579 -1.73 16.87 -15.26
N TRP A 580 -2.08 16.05 -16.24
CA TRP A 580 -1.24 14.97 -16.76
C TRP A 580 0.00 15.48 -17.51
N ILE A 581 -0.01 16.71 -18.02
CA ILE A 581 1.13 17.31 -18.75
C ILE A 581 2.23 17.70 -17.76
N ASP A 582 1.86 18.34 -16.64
CA ASP A 582 2.77 18.64 -15.52
C ASP A 582 3.39 17.35 -14.95
N GLN A 583 2.66 16.24 -14.92
CA GLN A 583 3.19 14.96 -14.45
C GLN A 583 4.24 14.35 -15.37
N ALA A 584 4.02 14.40 -16.69
CA ALA A 584 5.01 13.91 -17.65
C ALA A 584 6.34 14.67 -17.49
N LYS A 585 6.26 16.00 -17.35
CA LYS A 585 7.44 16.86 -17.13
C LYS A 585 8.17 16.53 -15.83
N ARG A 586 7.45 16.33 -14.72
CA ARG A 586 8.07 15.97 -13.43
C ARG A 586 8.72 14.59 -13.43
N ALA A 587 8.13 13.61 -14.11
CA ALA A 587 8.73 12.28 -14.26
C ALA A 587 10.08 12.37 -15.00
N GLU A 588 10.13 13.22 -16.04
CA GLU A 588 11.37 13.52 -16.75
C GLU A 588 12.39 14.22 -15.83
N GLU A 589 12.00 15.27 -15.10
CA GLU A 589 12.86 15.97 -14.14
C GLU A 589 13.40 15.05 -13.04
N MET A 590 12.59 14.13 -12.52
CA MET A 590 13.00 13.18 -11.47
C MET A 590 14.08 12.21 -11.97
N THR A 591 13.88 11.65 -13.15
CA THR A 591 14.86 10.75 -13.77
C THR A 591 16.12 11.51 -14.19
N LEU A 592 16.01 12.80 -14.56
CA LEU A 592 17.15 13.66 -14.91
C LEU A 592 17.94 14.11 -13.68
N ALA A 593 17.29 14.44 -12.56
CA ALA A 593 17.97 14.81 -11.32
C ALA A 593 18.88 13.68 -10.84
N MET A 594 18.40 12.43 -10.89
CA MET A 594 19.21 11.26 -10.56
C MET A 594 20.37 11.02 -11.55
N ASN A 595 20.25 11.50 -12.79
CA ASN A 595 21.31 11.40 -13.80
C ASN A 595 22.34 12.53 -13.69
N LYS A 596 21.92 13.75 -13.30
CA LYS A 596 22.83 14.90 -13.08
C LYS A 596 23.71 14.72 -11.86
N ASP A 597 23.18 14.11 -10.79
CA ASP A 597 23.99 13.70 -9.65
C ASP A 597 25.11 12.73 -10.08
N ASP A 598 24.90 11.95 -11.15
CA ASP A 598 25.86 10.99 -11.71
C ASP A 598 26.91 11.67 -12.61
N GLU A 599 26.51 12.55 -13.52
CA GLU A 599 27.46 13.29 -14.40
C GLU A 599 28.41 14.19 -13.59
N THR A 600 27.90 14.82 -12.54
CA THR A 600 28.70 15.67 -11.64
C THR A 600 29.71 14.83 -10.86
N GLU A 601 29.32 13.63 -10.41
CA GLU A 601 30.24 12.70 -9.71
C GLU A 601 31.26 12.03 -10.65
N LEU A 602 30.88 11.67 -11.89
CA LEU A 602 31.81 11.11 -12.88
C LEU A 602 32.90 12.13 -13.25
N ASN A 603 32.52 13.40 -13.41
CA ASN A 603 33.46 14.48 -13.71
C ASN A 603 34.36 14.85 -12.52
N GLU A 604 33.96 14.56 -11.27
CA GLU A 604 34.82 14.73 -10.09
C GLU A 604 35.75 13.53 -9.81
N LEU A 605 35.47 12.36 -10.39
CA LEU A 605 36.21 11.11 -10.17
C LEU A 605 37.21 10.78 -11.29
N VAL A 606 37.13 11.47 -12.43
CA VAL A 606 38.14 11.43 -13.50
C VAL A 606 38.91 12.76 -13.44
N PRO A 607 40.15 12.77 -12.91
CA PRO A 607 40.98 13.98 -12.89
C PRO A 607 41.38 14.44 -14.29
#